data_AF-A0A7K4GW84-F1
#
_entry.id   AF-A0A7K4GW84-F1
#
_cell.length_a   1.000
_cell.length_b   1.000
_cell.length_c   1.000
_cell.angle_alpha   90.00
_cell.angle_beta   90.00
_cell.angle_gamma   90.00
#
_symmetry.space_group_name_H-M   'P 1'
#
loop_
_entity.id
_entity.type
_entity.pdbx_description
1 polymer ?
#
loop_
_entity_poly.entity_id
_entity_poly.type
_entity_poly.pdbx_seq_one_letter_code
_entity_poly.pdbx_strand_id
1 'polypeptide(L)'
;MTDAQKQFIELEKKKNEIKKYFEELAEATQAVADELGVDGHFQDDEGTVYQIVIPTGRFVAFDKIGYQRTRREGEKKGDLSLTKARELGYVVEGK
;
A
#
# COMPACT_ATOMS: atom_id res chain seq x y z
N MET A 1 -9.06 16.62 -16.76
CA MET A 1 -8.14 15.67 -16.11
C MET A 1 -6.89 15.59 -16.96
N THR A 2 -5.73 15.98 -16.41
CA THR A 2 -4.43 15.85 -17.08
C THR A 2 -3.97 14.39 -17.07
N ASP A 3 -3.00 14.03 -17.92
CA ASP A 3 -2.50 12.65 -17.98
C ASP A 3 -1.81 12.22 -16.68
N ALA A 4 -1.10 13.14 -16.01
CA ALA A 4 -0.56 12.91 -14.67
C ALA A 4 -1.66 12.60 -13.64
N GLN A 5 -2.82 13.28 -13.72
CA GLN A 5 -3.95 13.00 -12.83
C GLN A 5 -4.59 11.64 -13.14
N LYS A 6 -4.66 11.22 -14.41
CA LYS A 6 -5.19 9.89 -14.78
C LYS A 6 -4.31 8.79 -14.19
N GLN A 7 -2.99 8.89 -14.42
CA GLN A 7 -2.02 7.95 -13.91
C GLN A 7 -2.03 7.89 -12.37
N PHE A 8 -2.14 9.04 -11.70
CA PHE A 8 -2.29 9.09 -10.25
C PHE A 8 -3.54 8.34 -9.78
N ILE A 9 -4.70 8.55 -10.39
CA ILE A 9 -5.96 7.89 -9.99
C ILE A 9 -5.89 6.37 -10.22
N GLU A 10 -5.29 5.91 -11.32
CA GLU A 10 -5.12 4.48 -11.61
C GLU A 10 -4.24 3.80 -10.57
N LEU A 11 -3.08 4.39 -10.25
CA LEU A 11 -2.18 3.87 -9.22
C LEU A 11 -2.81 3.93 -7.83
N GLU A 12 -3.56 5.00 -7.53
CA GLU A 12 -4.25 5.15 -6.26
C GLU A 12 -5.34 4.10 -6.07
N LYS A 13 -6.09 3.74 -7.13
CA LYS A 13 -7.09 2.67 -7.07
C LYS A 13 -6.46 1.31 -6.78
N LYS A 14 -5.29 1.01 -7.37
CA LYS A 14 -4.56 -0.24 -7.14
C LYS A 14 -3.89 -0.31 -5.77
N LYS A 15 -3.71 0.84 -5.10
CA LYS A 15 -3.01 0.92 -3.80
C LYS A 15 -3.58 -0.03 -2.76
N ASN A 16 -4.90 -0.19 -2.69
CA ASN A 16 -5.53 -1.09 -1.73
C ASN A 16 -5.21 -2.56 -2.01
N GLU A 17 -5.22 -2.96 -3.28
CA GLU A 17 -4.87 -4.33 -3.70
C GLU A 17 -3.39 -4.62 -3.43
N ILE A 18 -2.51 -3.68 -3.78
CA ILE A 18 -1.06 -3.79 -3.56
C ILE A 18 -0.75 -3.83 -2.06
N LYS A 19 -1.44 -3.02 -1.24
CA LYS A 19 -1.28 -3.04 0.23
C LYS A 19 -1.65 -4.41 0.79
N LYS A 20 -2.78 -4.98 0.35
CA LYS A 20 -3.22 -6.33 0.74
C LYS A 20 -2.19 -7.38 0.34
N TYR A 21 -1.66 -7.31 -0.88
CA TYR A 21 -0.60 -8.20 -1.35
C TYR A 21 0.65 -8.14 -0.46
N PHE A 22 1.12 -6.95 -0.07
CA PHE A 22 2.28 -6.82 0.81
C PHE A 22 2.02 -7.31 2.24
N GLU A 23 0.79 -7.14 2.75
CA GLU A 23 0.37 -7.70 4.04
C GLU A 23 0.37 -9.24 3.99
N GLU A 24 -0.23 -9.83 2.97
CA GLU A 24 -0.25 -11.29 2.75
C GLU A 24 1.17 -11.86 2.54
N LEU A 25 2.02 -11.15 1.79
CA LEU A 25 3.42 -11.54 1.59
C LEU A 25 4.22 -11.47 2.90
N ALA A 26 3.96 -10.47 3.75
CA ALA A 26 4.62 -10.36 5.05
C ALA A 26 4.20 -11.51 5.98
N GLU A 27 2.91 -11.87 6.00
CA GLU A 27 2.40 -13.04 6.74
C GLU A 27 3.04 -14.34 6.24
N ALA A 28 3.12 -14.53 4.92
CA ALA A 28 3.77 -15.70 4.32
C ALA A 28 5.28 -15.74 4.65
N THR A 29 5.97 -14.60 4.59
CA THR A 29 7.39 -14.50 4.94
C THR A 29 7.62 -14.87 6.41
N GLN A 30 6.75 -14.41 7.31
CA GLN A 30 6.83 -14.78 8.73
C GLN A 30 6.59 -16.27 8.94
N ALA A 31 5.62 -16.88 8.25
CA ALA A 31 5.36 -18.31 8.34
C ALA A 31 6.57 -19.15 7.90
N VAL A 32 7.23 -18.77 6.79
CA VAL A 32 8.47 -19.44 6.33
C VAL A 32 9.61 -19.22 7.33
N ALA A 33 9.72 -18.02 7.91
CA ALA A 33 10.71 -17.75 8.95
C ALA A 33 10.48 -18.57 10.22
N ASP A 34 9.23 -18.82 10.60
CA ASP A 34 8.86 -19.65 11.76
C ASP A 34 9.17 -21.14 11.51
N GLU A 35 9.07 -21.60 10.26
CA GLU A 35 9.37 -22.98 9.86
C GLU A 35 10.89 -23.25 9.73
N LEU A 36 11.61 -22.39 9.02
CA LEU A 36 13.01 -22.61 8.67
C LEU A 36 14.00 -21.96 9.65
N GLY A 37 13.54 -20.99 10.44
CA GLY A 37 14.39 -20.16 11.29
C GLY A 37 15.22 -19.13 10.51
N VAL A 38 15.91 -18.27 11.26
CA VAL A 38 16.88 -17.31 10.71
C VAL A 38 18.06 -18.10 10.11
N ASP A 39 18.56 -17.65 8.96
CA ASP A 39 19.55 -18.33 8.11
C ASP A 39 19.05 -19.63 7.44
N GLY A 40 17.78 -19.99 7.66
CA GLY A 40 17.09 -21.02 6.88
C GLY A 40 16.97 -20.63 5.41
N HIS A 41 16.99 -21.62 4.52
CA HIS A 41 16.94 -21.40 3.07
C HIS A 41 16.13 -22.50 2.36
N PHE A 42 15.55 -22.14 1.21
CA PHE A 42 14.80 -23.06 0.35
C PHE A 42 14.96 -22.65 -1.12
N GLN A 43 14.57 -23.54 -2.03
CA GLN A 43 14.64 -23.32 -3.48
C GLN A 43 13.26 -23.56 -4.11
N ASP A 44 12.88 -22.74 -5.08
CA ASP A 44 11.65 -22.96 -5.86
C ASP A 44 11.86 -23.91 -7.05
N ASP A 45 10.78 -24.20 -7.77
CA ASP A 45 10.79 -25.09 -8.94
C ASP A 45 11.55 -24.50 -10.15
N GLU A 46 11.78 -23.18 -10.17
CA GLU A 46 12.52 -22.47 -11.21
C GLU A 46 14.03 -22.38 -10.89
N GLY A 47 14.43 -22.80 -9.70
CA GLY A 47 15.81 -22.83 -9.24
C GLY A 47 16.25 -21.59 -8.43
N THR A 48 15.35 -20.67 -8.11
CA THR A 48 15.61 -19.50 -7.27
C THR A 48 15.80 -19.91 -5.82
N VAL A 49 16.90 -19.48 -5.19
CA VAL A 49 17.20 -19.76 -3.78
C VAL A 49 16.84 -18.55 -2.92
N TYR A 50 16.13 -18.82 -1.83
CA TYR A 50 15.69 -17.84 -0.85
C TYR A 50 16.36 -18.14 0.50
N GLN A 51 16.78 -17.10 1.22
CA GLN A 51 17.32 -17.20 2.58
C GLN A 51 16.57 -16.24 3.51
N ILE A 52 16.19 -16.73 4.69
CA ILE A 52 15.57 -15.91 5.73
C ILE A 52 16.65 -15.14 6.48
N VAL A 53 16.56 -13.82 6.43
CA VAL A 53 17.54 -12.92 7.05
C VAL A 53 16.85 -11.91 7.95
N ILE A 54 17.51 -11.51 9.03
CA ILE A 54 17.09 -10.33 9.81
C ILE A 54 17.67 -9.09 9.10
N PRO A 55 16.83 -8.18 8.58
CA PRO A 55 17.33 -6.98 7.93
C PRO A 55 18.08 -6.09 8.92
N THR A 56 19.27 -5.63 8.52
CA THR A 56 20.09 -4.71 9.33
C THR A 56 19.81 -3.26 8.91
N GLY A 57 18.98 -2.54 9.67
CA GLY A 57 18.67 -1.13 9.40
C GLY A 57 17.52 -0.54 10.23
N ARG A 58 17.39 0.79 10.25
CA ARG A 58 16.24 1.49 10.86
C ARG A 58 15.14 1.61 9.81
N PHE A 59 13.99 0.96 10.05
CA PHE A 59 12.79 1.18 9.25
C PHE A 59 12.30 2.63 9.44
N VAL A 60 12.50 3.48 8.43
CA VAL A 60 11.96 4.84 8.41
C VAL A 60 11.28 5.07 7.07
N ALA A 61 9.95 4.94 7.04
CA ALA A 61 9.13 5.29 5.89
C ALA A 61 8.48 6.65 6.14
N PHE A 62 9.03 7.72 5.55
CA PHE A 62 8.33 8.99 5.43
C PHE A 62 8.37 9.43 3.97
N ASP A 63 7.21 9.43 3.32
CA ASP A 63 7.07 10.07 2.02
C ASP A 63 7.21 11.58 2.19
N LYS A 64 8.09 12.19 1.39
CA LYS A 64 8.32 13.65 1.40
C LYS A 64 7.06 14.46 1.05
N ILE A 65 6.13 13.83 0.34
CA ILE A 65 4.91 14.44 -0.17
C ILE A 65 3.77 13.43 -0.01
N GLY A 66 2.69 13.82 0.66
CA GLY A 66 1.47 13.04 0.79
C GLY A 66 0.30 13.66 0.03
N TYR A 67 -0.81 12.94 -0.06
CA TYR A 67 -2.06 13.44 -0.60
C TYR A 67 -3.21 13.12 0.35
N GLN A 68 -4.28 13.92 0.27
CA GLN A 68 -5.54 13.69 1.00
C GLN A 68 -6.67 13.58 -0.03
N ARG A 69 -7.64 12.71 0.23
CA ARG A 69 -8.79 12.50 -0.66
C ARG A 69 -10.10 12.41 0.10
N THR A 70 -11.19 12.80 -0.53
CA THR A 70 -12.53 12.54 0.01
C THR A 70 -12.84 11.04 -0.05
N ARG A 71 -13.87 10.62 0.71
CA ARG A 71 -14.40 9.26 0.62
C ARG A 71 -14.91 8.98 -0.80
N ARG A 72 -14.79 7.75 -1.26
CA ARG A 72 -15.48 7.22 -2.45
C ARG A 72 -16.83 6.61 -2.07
N GLU A 73 -17.64 6.30 -3.07
CA GLU A 73 -18.88 5.56 -2.87
C GLU A 73 -18.59 4.21 -2.20
N GLY A 74 -19.33 3.87 -1.14
CA GLY A 74 -19.12 2.68 -0.33
C GLY A 74 -18.03 2.79 0.76
N GLU A 75 -17.23 3.85 0.78
CA GLU A 75 -16.23 4.04 1.83
C GLU A 75 -16.79 4.78 3.06
N LYS A 76 -16.42 4.30 4.25
CA LYS A 76 -16.85 4.92 5.52
C LYS A 76 -16.28 6.34 5.73
N LYS A 77 -15.04 6.58 5.28
CA LYS A 77 -14.34 7.88 5.42
C LYS A 77 -13.20 8.03 4.41
N GLY A 78 -12.83 9.28 4.10
CA GLY A 78 -11.59 9.66 3.43
C GLY A 78 -10.79 10.64 4.30
N ASP A 79 -9.58 10.99 3.88
CA ASP A 79 -8.65 11.86 4.61
C ASP A 79 -8.94 13.36 4.44
N LEU A 80 -9.62 13.74 3.35
CA LEU A 80 -10.11 15.10 3.09
C LEU A 80 -11.62 15.16 3.36
N SER A 81 -12.08 16.15 4.11
CA SER A 81 -13.51 16.32 4.37
C SER A 81 -14.27 16.84 3.13
N LEU A 82 -15.55 16.46 2.99
CA LEU A 82 -16.41 16.96 1.92
C LEU A 82 -16.60 18.48 2.03
N THR A 83 -16.69 19.02 3.25
CA THR A 83 -16.71 20.46 3.51
C THR A 83 -15.47 21.14 2.94
N LYS A 84 -14.27 20.59 3.20
CA LYS A 84 -13.03 21.16 2.69
C LYS A 84 -12.95 21.10 1.17
N ALA A 85 -13.43 20.02 0.56
CA ALA A 85 -13.52 19.91 -0.89
C ALA A 85 -14.46 20.97 -1.51
N ARG A 86 -15.59 21.29 -0.86
CA ARG A 86 -16.50 22.37 -1.28
C ARG A 86 -15.88 23.75 -1.14
N GLU A 87 -15.17 24.01 -0.03
CA GLU A 87 -14.42 25.27 0.16
C GLU A 87 -13.38 25.50 -0.94
N LEU A 88 -12.78 24.41 -1.43
CA LEU A 88 -11.82 24.43 -2.53
C LEU A 88 -12.47 24.60 -3.91
N GLY A 89 -13.80 24.76 -3.97
CA GLY A 89 -14.55 25.01 -5.21
C GLY A 89 -14.95 23.76 -5.98
N TYR A 90 -14.80 22.56 -5.40
CA TYR A 90 -15.19 21.31 -6.05
C TYR A 90 -16.64 20.94 -5.73
N VAL A 91 -17.37 20.47 -6.75
CA VAL A 91 -18.69 19.87 -6.58
C VAL A 91 -18.51 18.43 -6.14
N VAL A 92 -18.90 18.13 -4.89
CA VAL A 92 -18.82 16.80 -4.30
C VAL A 92 -20.18 16.36 -3.75
N GLU A 93 -20.62 15.17 -4.15
CA GLU A 93 -21.89 14.58 -3.73
C GLU A 93 -21.75 13.79 -2.42
N GLY A 94 -22.76 13.89 -1.55
CA GLY A 94 -22.80 13.23 -0.23
C GLY A 94 -22.84 14.22 0.95
N LYS A 95 -23.67 13.93 1.97
CA LYS A 95 -23.72 14.70 3.22
C LYS A 95 -22.49 14.45 4.09
#